data_AF-A0A3C2E7G6-F1
#
_entry.id   AF-A0A3C2E7G6-F1
#
_cell.length_a   1.000
_cell.length_b   1.000
_cell.length_c   1.000
_cell.angle_alpha   90.00
_cell.angle_beta   90.00
_cell.angle_gamma   90.00
#
_symmetry.space_group_name_H-M   'P 1'
#
loop_
_entity.id
_entity.type
_entity.pdbx_description
1 polymer ?
#
loop_
_entity_poly.entity_id
_entity_poly.type
_entity_poly.pdbx_seq_one_letter_code
_entity_poly.pdbx_strand_id
1 'polypeptide(L)'
;MNRLFAPIYVIIMTLVFAAAAAAQQPLQVTIDRGNLEPTPIAIPDFIETGSGELHGADIAEVVRNDLASSALFITVPENAFIENITNIDLRPRFQDWRIINADALLAGRVTQQPDGRLLVSFRLWDTRLEEQMLGLQFVTAPENWRRVAHKVADAVYERLTGESGYFDTRVVYVAEGTGPDGIPTRRLAVMDQDG
;
A
#
# COMPACT_ATOMS: atom_id res chain seq x y z
N MET A 1 -33.93 -43.80 -24.50
CA MET A 1 -34.42 -42.39 -24.43
C MET A 1 -33.52 -41.43 -23.63
N ASN A 2 -32.38 -41.85 -23.06
CA ASN A 2 -31.58 -40.97 -22.17
C ASN A 2 -30.47 -40.16 -22.86
N ARG A 3 -30.27 -40.30 -24.18
CA ARG A 3 -29.18 -39.62 -24.91
C ARG A 3 -29.49 -38.18 -25.33
N LEU A 4 -30.76 -37.77 -25.30
CA LEU A 4 -31.20 -36.43 -25.65
C LEU A 4 -31.04 -35.40 -24.52
N PHE A 5 -30.87 -35.86 -23.26
CA PHE A 5 -30.69 -34.97 -22.10
C PHE A 5 -29.22 -34.70 -21.76
N ALA A 6 -28.28 -35.49 -22.30
CA ALA A 6 -26.85 -35.31 -22.12
C ALA A 6 -26.30 -33.92 -22.50
N PRO A 7 -26.68 -33.28 -23.62
CA PRO A 7 -26.16 -31.96 -23.98
C PRO A 7 -26.68 -30.86 -23.04
N ILE A 8 -27.89 -31.00 -22.49
CA ILE A 8 -28.48 -30.05 -21.54
C ILE A 8 -27.73 -30.08 -20.20
N TYR A 9 -27.38 -31.28 -19.71
CA TYR A 9 -26.57 -31.42 -18.50
C TYR A 9 -25.16 -30.84 -18.67
N VAL A 10 -24.53 -30.99 -19.84
CA VAL A 10 -23.20 -30.42 -20.13
C VAL A 10 -23.25 -28.89 -20.18
N ILE A 11 -24.29 -28.30 -20.77
CA ILE A 11 -24.47 -26.84 -20.84
C ILE A 11 -24.73 -26.26 -19.44
N ILE A 12 -25.56 -26.91 -18.64
CA ILE A 12 -25.83 -26.47 -17.26
C ILE A 12 -24.55 -26.59 -16.41
N MET A 13 -23.80 -27.68 -16.54
CA MET A 13 -22.56 -27.88 -15.78
C MET A 13 -21.46 -26.87 -16.17
N THR A 14 -21.36 -26.50 -17.44
CA THR A 14 -20.41 -25.45 -17.90
C THR A 14 -20.80 -24.05 -17.43
N LEU A 15 -22.10 -23.73 -17.40
CA LEU A 15 -22.61 -22.48 -16.82
C LEU A 15 -22.35 -22.37 -15.32
N VAL A 16 -22.47 -23.47 -14.57
CA VAL A 16 -22.20 -23.50 -13.12
C VAL A 16 -20.71 -23.30 -12.82
N PHE A 17 -19.80 -23.91 -13.59
CA PHE A 17 -18.36 -23.70 -13.42
C PHE A 17 -17.90 -22.28 -13.78
N ALA A 18 -18.48 -21.68 -14.82
CA ALA A 18 -18.18 -20.30 -15.19
C ALA A 18 -18.65 -19.29 -14.12
N ALA A 19 -19.82 -19.52 -13.52
CA ALA A 19 -20.34 -18.67 -12.45
C ALA A 19 -19.51 -18.75 -11.16
N ALA A 20 -18.95 -19.92 -10.82
CA ALA A 20 -18.09 -20.09 -9.66
C ALA A 20 -16.74 -19.36 -9.80
N ALA A 21 -16.18 -19.29 -11.01
CA ALA A 21 -14.96 -18.53 -11.28
C ALA A 21 -15.16 -17.00 -11.18
N ALA A 22 -16.36 -16.51 -11.47
CA ALA A 22 -16.70 -15.09 -11.39
C ALA A 22 -17.04 -14.60 -9.97
N ALA A 23 -17.10 -15.50 -8.97
CA ALA A 23 -17.52 -15.17 -7.60
C ALA A 23 -16.36 -14.78 -6.67
N GLN A 24 -15.11 -14.75 -7.14
CA GLN A 24 -13.98 -14.30 -6.32
C GLN A 24 -13.96 -12.78 -6.23
N GLN A 25 -14.23 -12.24 -5.04
CA GLN A 25 -14.14 -10.79 -4.80
C GLN A 25 -12.67 -10.34 -4.63
N PRO A 26 -12.32 -9.13 -5.11
CA PRO A 26 -11.01 -8.53 -4.89
C PRO A 26 -10.77 -8.28 -3.41
N LEU A 27 -9.50 -8.27 -2.99
CA LEU A 27 -9.11 -7.96 -1.62
C LEU A 27 -9.75 -6.63 -1.17
N GLN A 28 -10.48 -6.72 -0.07
CA GLN A 28 -11.13 -5.61 0.62
C GLN A 28 -11.01 -5.83 2.12
N VAL A 29 -10.68 -4.77 2.82
CA VAL A 29 -10.61 -4.72 4.28
C VAL A 29 -11.97 -4.32 4.79
N THR A 30 -12.57 -5.17 5.62
CA THR A 30 -13.86 -4.87 6.24
C THR A 30 -13.63 -4.23 7.60
N ILE A 31 -14.23 -3.06 7.82
CA ILE A 31 -14.20 -2.37 9.11
C ILE A 31 -15.45 -2.80 9.88
N ASP A 32 -15.33 -3.81 10.75
CA ASP A 32 -16.38 -4.24 11.66
C ASP A 32 -16.14 -3.74 13.10
N ARG A 33 -17.20 -3.71 13.92
CA ARG A 33 -17.16 -3.13 15.28
C ARG A 33 -16.72 -4.11 16.38
N GLY A 34 -16.01 -5.21 16.07
CA GLY A 34 -15.73 -6.19 17.12
C GLY A 34 -14.64 -7.24 16.88
N ASN A 35 -14.18 -7.46 15.65
CA ASN A 35 -13.09 -8.38 15.36
C ASN A 35 -12.34 -7.97 14.08
N LEU A 36 -11.39 -7.05 14.22
CA LEU A 36 -10.50 -6.67 13.13
C LEU A 36 -9.42 -7.76 13.00
N GLU A 37 -9.50 -8.59 11.97
CA GLU A 37 -8.36 -9.38 11.51
C GLU A 37 -7.50 -8.50 10.59
N PRO A 38 -6.29 -8.07 11.02
CA PRO A 38 -5.49 -7.16 10.20
C PRO A 38 -5.06 -7.85 8.92
N THR A 39 -5.22 -7.16 7.79
CA THR A 39 -4.83 -7.68 6.49
C THR A 39 -3.31 -7.63 6.33
N PRO A 40 -2.64 -8.78 6.10
CA PRO A 40 -1.21 -8.80 5.88
C PRO A 40 -0.82 -8.14 4.55
N ILE A 41 0.11 -7.19 4.61
CA ILE A 41 0.64 -6.52 3.42
C ILE A 41 2.17 -6.57 3.41
N ALA A 42 2.75 -7.01 2.29
CA ALA A 42 4.18 -6.93 2.04
C ALA A 42 4.51 -5.58 1.37
N ILE A 43 5.49 -4.88 1.93
CA ILE A 43 5.95 -3.58 1.42
C ILE A 43 7.48 -3.61 1.40
N PRO A 44 8.09 -4.14 0.32
CA PRO A 44 9.53 -4.00 0.09
C PRO A 44 9.94 -2.54 -0.04
N ASP A 45 11.21 -2.27 0.24
CA ASP A 45 11.79 -0.95 0.00
C ASP A 45 11.64 -0.55 -1.47
N PHE A 46 11.42 0.75 -1.70
CA PHE A 46 11.17 1.23 -3.05
C PHE A 46 12.48 1.20 -3.85
N ILE A 47 12.41 0.67 -5.06
CA ILE A 47 13.57 0.62 -5.96
C ILE A 47 14.03 2.04 -6.25
N GLU A 48 15.32 2.31 -6.08
CA GLU A 48 15.90 3.62 -6.35
C GLU A 48 16.55 3.66 -7.74
N THR A 49 16.32 4.73 -8.50
CA THR A 49 16.95 4.95 -9.81
C THR A 49 17.39 6.41 -9.93
N GLY A 50 18.68 6.65 -9.79
CA GLY A 50 19.29 7.98 -9.83
C GLY A 50 20.58 8.01 -9.03
N SER A 51 21.17 9.20 -8.88
CA SER A 51 22.42 9.40 -8.15
C SER A 51 22.27 10.26 -6.89
N GLY A 52 21.08 10.80 -6.64
CA GLY A 52 20.77 11.57 -5.44
C GLY A 52 20.30 10.72 -4.26
N GLU A 53 19.99 11.37 -3.14
CA GLU A 53 19.27 10.76 -2.03
C GLU A 53 17.79 10.63 -2.42
N LEU A 54 17.31 9.39 -2.56
CA LEU A 54 15.99 9.09 -3.12
C LEU A 54 14.97 8.60 -2.09
N HIS A 55 15.41 8.33 -0.86
CA HIS A 55 14.55 7.99 0.27
C HIS A 55 13.62 6.80 0.00
N GLY A 56 14.02 5.84 -0.82
CA GLY A 56 13.19 4.70 -1.21
C GLY A 56 12.85 3.78 -0.04
N ALA A 57 13.84 3.50 0.82
CA ALA A 57 13.62 2.77 2.06
C ALA A 57 12.78 3.59 3.07
N ASP A 58 13.08 4.88 3.23
CA ASP A 58 12.38 5.76 4.16
C ASP A 58 10.89 5.92 3.78
N ILE A 59 10.59 6.04 2.48
CA ILE A 59 9.22 6.08 1.96
C ILE A 59 8.48 4.80 2.31
N ALA A 60 9.11 3.63 2.07
CA ALA A 60 8.50 2.35 2.37
C ALA A 60 8.25 2.19 3.89
N GLU A 61 9.17 2.66 4.73
CA GLU A 61 9.03 2.67 6.18
C GLU A 61 7.85 3.53 6.65
N VAL A 62 7.70 4.75 6.12
CA VAL A 62 6.55 5.61 6.45
C VAL A 62 5.24 4.94 6.04
N VAL A 63 5.17 4.35 4.84
CA VAL A 63 3.96 3.64 4.39
C VAL A 63 3.65 2.43 5.29
N ARG A 64 4.68 1.67 5.70
CA ARG A 64 4.53 0.55 6.66
C ARG A 64 3.95 1.04 7.98
N ASN A 65 4.49 2.12 8.52
CA ASN A 65 4.08 2.68 9.81
C ASN A 65 2.65 3.26 9.76
N ASP A 66 2.32 4.00 8.71
CA ASP A 66 0.97 4.56 8.50
C ASP A 66 -0.09 3.45 8.45
N LEU A 67 0.10 2.46 7.58
CA LEU A 67 -0.86 1.37 7.45
C LEU A 67 -0.98 0.55 8.74
N ALA A 68 0.13 0.25 9.42
CA ALA A 68 0.12 -0.44 10.70
C ALA A 68 -0.61 0.36 11.80
N SER A 69 -0.49 1.70 11.80
CA SER A 69 -1.12 2.58 12.80
C SER A 69 -2.65 2.53 12.76
N SER A 70 -3.24 2.17 11.61
CA SER A 70 -4.69 1.98 11.48
C SER A 70 -5.23 0.73 12.18
N ALA A 71 -4.34 -0.20 12.57
CA ALA A 71 -4.66 -1.55 13.05
C ALA A 71 -5.45 -2.44 12.07
N LEU A 72 -5.74 -1.95 10.86
CA LEU A 72 -6.39 -2.71 9.80
C LEU A 72 -5.41 -3.53 8.97
N PHE A 73 -4.13 -3.21 9.07
CA PHE A 73 -3.05 -3.86 8.33
C PHE A 73 -1.98 -4.36 9.29
N ILE A 74 -1.31 -5.44 8.88
CA ILE A 74 -0.07 -5.90 9.51
C ILE A 74 0.99 -6.04 8.42
N THR A 75 2.17 -5.48 8.67
CA THR A 75 3.27 -5.54 7.69
C THR A 75 3.98 -6.87 7.79
N VAL A 76 4.17 -7.53 6.65
CA VAL A 76 4.96 -8.76 6.59
C VAL A 76 6.44 -8.42 6.81
N PRO A 77 7.15 -9.09 7.75
CA PRO A 77 8.54 -8.81 8.02
C PRO A 77 9.43 -8.95 6.77
N GLU A 78 10.33 -8.00 6.56
CA GLU A 78 11.18 -7.97 5.36
C GLU A 78 12.07 -9.20 5.20
N ASN A 79 12.51 -9.79 6.33
CA ASN A 79 13.31 -11.02 6.32
C ASN A 79 12.54 -12.26 5.88
N ALA A 80 11.20 -12.18 5.73
CA ALA A 80 10.40 -13.24 5.15
C ALA A 80 10.38 -13.19 3.62
N PHE A 81 10.71 -12.05 2.98
CA PHE A 81 10.55 -11.89 1.53
C PHE A 81 11.40 -12.90 0.74
N ILE A 82 10.74 -13.72 -0.07
CA ILE A 82 11.37 -14.73 -0.92
C ILE A 82 11.77 -14.13 -2.28
N GLU A 83 10.92 -13.25 -2.81
CA GLU A 83 11.19 -12.51 -4.04
C GLU A 83 11.79 -11.13 -3.75
N ASN A 84 12.86 -10.80 -4.46
CA ASN A 84 13.37 -9.45 -4.54
C ASN A 84 12.79 -8.75 -5.78
N ILE A 85 11.95 -7.73 -5.57
CA ILE A 85 11.35 -6.95 -6.65
C ILE A 85 12.41 -6.00 -7.22
N THR A 86 12.78 -6.21 -8.48
CA THR A 86 13.75 -5.36 -9.21
C THR A 86 13.10 -4.47 -10.26
N ASN A 87 11.83 -4.72 -10.58
CA ASN A 87 11.04 -3.91 -11.51
C ASN A 87 9.56 -3.97 -11.15
N ILE A 88 8.97 -2.82 -10.82
CA ILE A 88 7.55 -2.71 -10.44
C ILE A 88 6.57 -2.92 -11.59
N ASP A 89 7.03 -2.79 -12.84
CA ASP A 89 6.19 -2.90 -14.05
C ASP A 89 6.08 -4.35 -14.53
N LEU A 90 6.81 -5.29 -13.88
CA LEU A 90 6.69 -6.72 -14.13
C LEU A 90 5.73 -7.37 -13.13
N ARG A 91 5.07 -8.43 -13.59
CA ARG A 91 4.20 -9.26 -12.74
C ARG A 91 5.05 -9.97 -11.66
N PRO A 92 4.75 -9.80 -10.36
CA PRO A 92 5.43 -10.51 -9.28
C PRO A 92 5.23 -12.03 -9.33
N ARG A 93 6.12 -12.78 -8.68
CA ARG A 93 5.94 -14.22 -8.43
C ARG A 93 5.00 -14.39 -7.24
N PHE A 94 3.70 -14.24 -7.48
CA PHE A 94 2.66 -14.24 -6.44
C PHE A 94 2.70 -15.42 -5.46
N GLN A 95 3.18 -16.60 -5.90
CA GLN A 95 3.38 -17.74 -5.01
C GLN A 95 4.34 -17.44 -3.86
N ASP A 96 5.43 -16.72 -4.11
CA ASP A 96 6.44 -16.36 -3.11
C ASP A 96 5.82 -15.48 -2.01
N TRP A 97 4.91 -14.58 -2.39
CA TRP A 97 4.19 -13.68 -1.47
C TRP A 97 3.08 -14.38 -0.69
N ARG A 98 2.35 -15.31 -1.32
CA ARG A 98 1.33 -16.12 -0.62
C ARG A 98 1.93 -17.05 0.42
N ILE A 99 3.12 -17.61 0.18
CA ILE A 99 3.81 -18.51 1.14
C ILE A 99 4.09 -17.80 2.47
N ILE A 100 4.34 -16.50 2.43
CA ILE A 100 4.60 -15.67 3.61
C ILE A 100 3.34 -14.97 4.13
N ASN A 101 2.17 -15.43 3.68
CA ASN A 101 0.85 -14.92 4.03
C ASN A 101 0.67 -13.43 3.70
N ALA A 102 1.31 -12.88 2.66
CA ALA A 102 1.02 -11.53 2.21
C ALA A 102 -0.22 -11.56 1.30
N ASP A 103 -1.35 -10.98 1.74
CA ASP A 103 -2.57 -10.87 0.93
C ASP A 103 -2.45 -9.73 -0.10
N ALA A 104 -1.75 -8.67 0.27
CA ALA A 104 -1.39 -7.56 -0.61
C ALA A 104 0.13 -7.42 -0.76
N LEU A 105 0.56 -6.94 -1.92
CA LEU A 105 1.94 -6.52 -2.18
C LEU A 105 1.95 -5.09 -2.72
N LEU A 106 2.69 -4.20 -2.06
CA LEU A 106 2.99 -2.86 -2.54
C LEU A 106 4.42 -2.81 -3.08
N ALA A 107 4.58 -2.69 -4.40
CA ALA A 107 5.87 -2.55 -5.05
C ALA A 107 6.08 -1.11 -5.51
N GLY A 108 7.15 -0.46 -5.06
CA GLY A 108 7.43 0.94 -5.34
C GLY A 108 8.78 1.19 -6.01
N ARG A 109 8.89 2.35 -6.66
CA ARG A 109 10.12 2.87 -7.28
C ARG A 109 10.18 4.38 -7.10
N VAL A 110 11.36 4.88 -6.75
CA VAL A 110 11.70 6.29 -6.78
C VAL A 110 12.71 6.54 -7.89
N THR A 111 12.43 7.49 -8.77
CA THR A 111 13.32 7.86 -9.87
C THR A 111 13.62 9.35 -9.82
N GLN A 112 14.91 9.71 -9.91
CA GLN A 112 15.31 11.10 -10.08
C GLN A 112 15.00 11.57 -11.51
N GLN A 113 14.25 12.65 -11.63
CA GLN A 113 13.98 13.27 -12.92
C GLN A 113 15.14 14.20 -13.34
N PRO A 114 15.31 14.48 -14.65
CA PRO A 114 16.38 15.36 -15.14
C PRO A 114 16.32 16.80 -14.58
N ASP A 115 15.15 17.23 -14.11
CA ASP A 115 14.92 18.55 -13.48
C ASP A 115 15.18 18.55 -11.97
N GLY A 116 15.66 17.43 -11.41
CA GLY A 116 15.98 17.27 -9.99
C GLY A 116 14.81 16.82 -9.11
N ARG A 117 13.58 16.72 -9.65
CA ARG A 117 12.42 16.23 -8.89
C ARG A 117 12.45 14.70 -8.71
N LEU A 118 11.69 14.23 -7.74
CA LEU A 118 11.47 12.80 -7.51
C LEU A 118 10.16 12.36 -8.19
N LEU A 119 10.22 11.26 -8.93
CA LEU A 119 9.05 10.52 -9.39
C LEU A 119 8.91 9.26 -8.54
N VAL A 120 7.89 9.22 -7.69
CA VAL A 120 7.54 8.06 -6.87
C VAL A 120 6.40 7.32 -7.56
N SER A 121 6.66 6.12 -8.05
CA SER A 121 5.69 5.25 -8.74
C SER A 121 5.49 3.99 -7.94
N PHE A 122 4.26 3.48 -7.88
CA PHE A 122 3.99 2.22 -7.18
C PHE A 122 2.89 1.41 -7.86
N ARG A 123 2.83 0.14 -7.49
CA ARG A 123 1.79 -0.83 -7.84
C ARG A 123 1.34 -1.56 -6.58
N LEU A 124 0.03 -1.64 -6.39
CA LEU A 124 -0.60 -2.47 -5.37
C LEU A 124 -1.21 -3.68 -6.05
N TRP A 125 -0.88 -4.87 -5.54
CA TRP A 125 -1.32 -6.15 -6.07
C TRP A 125 -2.12 -6.93 -5.04
N ASP A 126 -3.17 -7.62 -5.51
CA ASP A 126 -3.83 -8.71 -4.79
C ASP A 126 -3.03 -9.99 -5.11
N THR A 127 -2.39 -10.58 -4.10
CA THR A 127 -1.53 -11.75 -4.32
C THR A 127 -2.32 -13.03 -4.55
N ARG A 128 -3.60 -13.08 -4.15
CA ARG A 128 -4.48 -14.24 -4.28
C ARG A 128 -5.16 -14.25 -5.65
N LEU A 129 -5.67 -13.12 -6.10
CA LEU A 129 -6.25 -12.96 -7.44
C LEU A 129 -5.21 -12.68 -8.52
N GLU A 130 -3.97 -12.39 -8.12
CA GLU A 130 -2.86 -12.12 -9.03
C GLU A 130 -3.14 -10.91 -9.95
N GLU A 131 -3.82 -9.91 -9.40
CA GLU A 131 -4.34 -8.74 -10.10
C GLU A 131 -3.73 -7.45 -9.54
N GLN A 132 -3.47 -6.49 -10.44
CA GLN A 132 -3.07 -5.15 -10.04
C GLN A 132 -4.31 -4.36 -9.59
N MET A 133 -4.39 -4.02 -8.32
CA MET A 133 -5.52 -3.26 -7.76
C MET A 133 -5.39 -1.75 -7.98
N LEU A 134 -4.16 -1.22 -7.96
CA LEU A 134 -3.87 0.20 -8.10
C LEU A 134 -2.46 0.41 -8.66
N GLY A 135 -2.28 1.47 -9.45
CA GLY A 135 -0.96 1.94 -9.86
C GLY A 135 -0.99 3.44 -10.09
N LEU A 136 -0.20 4.17 -9.31
CA LEU A 136 -0.13 5.64 -9.37
C LEU A 136 1.32 6.10 -9.43
N GLN A 137 1.47 7.39 -9.73
CA GLN A 137 2.75 8.08 -9.70
C GLN A 137 2.58 9.49 -9.16
N PHE A 138 3.54 9.93 -8.35
CA PHE A 138 3.61 11.27 -7.78
C PHE A 138 4.93 11.92 -8.16
N VAL A 139 4.87 13.18 -8.59
CA VAL A 139 6.05 14.00 -8.84
C VAL A 139 6.16 15.03 -7.73
N THR A 140 7.33 15.12 -7.11
CA THR A 140 7.54 16.00 -5.95
C THR A 140 8.95 16.58 -5.91
N ALA A 141 9.13 17.66 -5.16
CA ALA A 141 10.47 18.12 -4.80
C ALA A 141 11.09 17.16 -3.77
N PRO A 142 12.42 16.94 -3.77
CA PRO A 142 13.08 15.99 -2.86
C PRO A 142 12.74 16.19 -1.38
N GLU A 143 12.56 17.43 -0.94
CA GLU A 143 12.27 17.78 0.46
C GLU A 143 10.87 17.33 0.92
N ASN A 144 9.99 16.99 -0.02
CA ASN A 144 8.60 16.59 0.24
C ASN A 144 8.41 15.06 0.13
N TRP A 145 9.48 14.27 0.23
CA TRP A 145 9.41 12.80 0.11
C TRP A 145 8.46 12.18 1.14
N ARG A 146 8.51 12.64 2.40
CA ARG A 146 7.69 12.11 3.51
C ARG A 146 6.19 12.32 3.24
N ARG A 147 5.84 13.51 2.78
CA ARG A 147 4.47 13.82 2.35
C ARG A 147 3.98 12.89 1.23
N VAL A 148 4.84 12.54 0.28
CA VAL A 148 4.48 11.59 -0.77
C VAL A 148 4.29 10.18 -0.21
N ALA A 149 5.09 9.75 0.77
CA ALA A 149 4.90 8.47 1.43
C ALA A 149 3.50 8.37 2.07
N HIS A 150 3.08 9.40 2.82
CA HIS A 150 1.72 9.49 3.37
C HIS A 150 0.63 9.39 2.30
N LYS A 151 0.80 10.05 1.15
CA LYS A 151 -0.14 9.94 0.03
C LYS A 151 -0.20 8.55 -0.59
N VAL A 152 0.93 7.82 -0.60
CA VAL A 152 0.94 6.42 -1.03
C VAL A 152 0.14 5.58 -0.05
N ALA A 153 0.36 5.77 1.26
CA ALA A 153 -0.40 5.08 2.31
C ALA A 153 -1.91 5.38 2.21
N ASP A 154 -2.29 6.64 2.01
CA ASP A 154 -3.69 7.06 1.82
C ASP A 154 -4.33 6.36 0.62
N ALA A 155 -3.61 6.30 -0.52
CA ALA A 155 -4.13 5.66 -1.73
C ALA A 155 -4.29 4.14 -1.57
N VAL A 156 -3.38 3.48 -0.83
CA VAL A 156 -3.49 2.05 -0.51
C VAL A 156 -4.64 1.80 0.46
N TYR A 157 -4.74 2.61 1.52
CA TYR A 157 -5.80 2.55 2.50
C TYR A 157 -7.17 2.71 1.84
N GLU A 158 -7.35 3.74 1.03
CA GLU A 158 -8.61 4.00 0.32
C GLU A 158 -8.96 2.87 -0.64
N ARG A 159 -7.97 2.35 -1.37
CA ARG A 159 -8.22 1.24 -2.29
C ARG A 159 -8.68 -0.02 -1.58
N LEU A 160 -8.14 -0.31 -0.40
CA LEU A 160 -8.40 -1.55 0.33
C LEU A 160 -9.62 -1.45 1.26
N THR A 161 -9.88 -0.30 1.86
CA THR A 161 -10.98 -0.10 2.83
C THR A 161 -12.22 0.55 2.20
N GLY A 162 -12.05 1.30 1.09
CA GLY A 162 -13.09 2.15 0.52
C GLY A 162 -13.31 3.47 1.28
N GLU A 163 -12.52 3.75 2.33
CA GLU A 163 -12.58 4.98 3.11
C GLU A 163 -11.41 5.91 2.79
N SER A 164 -11.62 7.22 2.85
CA SER A 164 -10.54 8.18 2.60
C SER A 164 -9.43 8.06 3.65
N GLY A 165 -8.18 8.03 3.19
CA GLY A 165 -7.00 8.07 4.06
C GLY A 165 -6.85 9.39 4.81
N TYR A 166 -6.14 9.35 5.94
CA TYR A 166 -5.89 10.49 6.84
C TYR A 166 -4.41 10.68 7.18
N PHE A 167 -3.50 10.02 6.47
CA PHE A 167 -2.06 10.04 6.74
C PHE A 167 -1.35 11.29 6.14
N ASP A 168 -1.93 12.03 5.19
CA ASP A 168 -1.39 13.35 4.77
C ASP A 168 -1.95 14.53 5.61
N THR A 169 -2.46 14.27 6.81
CA THR A 169 -3.05 15.30 7.68
C THR A 169 -2.02 15.93 8.63
N ARG A 170 -2.39 17.08 9.20
CA ARG A 170 -1.52 17.85 10.11
C ARG A 170 -2.25 18.25 11.37
N VAL A 171 -1.52 18.26 12.47
CA VAL A 171 -1.99 18.66 13.79
C VAL A 171 -1.40 20.02 14.16
N VAL A 172 -2.25 20.96 14.57
CA VAL A 172 -1.84 22.25 15.13
C VAL A 172 -1.82 22.13 16.66
N TYR A 173 -0.73 22.53 17.29
CA TYR A 173 -0.57 22.49 18.75
C TYR A 173 0.14 23.74 19.29
N VAL A 174 0.04 23.97 20.60
CA VAL A 174 0.79 25.03 21.29
C VAL A 174 2.08 24.41 21.81
N ALA A 175 3.21 24.84 21.26
CA ALA A 175 4.53 24.48 21.77
C ALA A 175 4.98 25.52 22.80
N GLU A 176 5.20 25.07 24.04
CA GLU A 176 5.81 25.86 25.09
C GLU A 176 7.29 25.51 25.24
N GLY A 177 8.13 26.51 25.50
CA GLY A 177 9.57 26.32 25.67
C GLY A 177 10.20 27.45 26.46
N THR A 178 11.50 27.34 26.72
CA THR A 178 12.27 28.42 27.37
C THR A 178 13.15 29.09 26.33
N GLY A 179 13.02 30.41 26.20
CA GLY A 179 13.84 31.20 25.28
C GLY A 179 15.28 31.37 25.80
N PRO A 180 16.18 31.92 24.96
CA PRO A 180 17.60 32.13 25.30
C PRO A 180 17.80 32.94 26.59
N ASP A 181 16.90 33.87 26.87
CA ASP A 181 16.96 34.78 28.03
C ASP A 181 16.26 34.20 29.28
N GLY A 182 15.87 32.92 29.27
CA GLY A 182 15.11 32.28 30.34
C GLY A 182 13.61 32.64 30.34
N ILE A 183 13.14 33.43 29.38
CA ILE A 183 11.74 33.85 29.25
C ILE A 183 10.91 32.71 28.65
N PRO A 184 9.76 32.32 29.24
CA PRO A 184 8.86 31.36 28.65
C PRO A 184 8.36 31.82 27.27
N THR A 185 8.44 30.94 26.29
CA THR A 185 7.92 31.15 24.93
C THR A 185 6.73 30.23 24.70
N ARG A 186 5.73 30.75 23.99
CA ARG A 186 4.56 30.00 23.53
C ARG A 186 4.38 30.29 22.05
N ARG A 187 4.32 29.25 21.23
CA ARG A 187 4.13 29.37 19.78
C ARG A 187 3.09 28.36 19.31
N LEU A 188 2.32 28.76 18.30
CA LEU A 188 1.55 27.79 17.52
C LEU A 188 2.51 27.05 16.60
N ALA A 189 2.48 25.73 16.66
CA ALA A 189 3.29 24.83 15.85
C ALA A 189 2.38 23.88 15.07
N VAL A 190 2.88 23.36 13.96
CA VAL A 190 2.20 22.38 13.12
C VAL A 190 3.14 21.22 12.89
N MET A 191 2.64 20.00 12.99
CA MET A 191 3.35 18.75 12.66
C MET A 191 2.44 17.84 11.83
N ASP A 192 3.01 16.89 11.10
CA ASP A 192 2.24 15.82 10.45
C ASP A 192 1.61 14.91 11.54
N GLN A 193 0.54 14.16 11.23
CA GLN A 193 -0.19 13.44 12.29
C GLN A 193 0.64 12.38 13.04
N ASP A 194 1.76 11.95 12.46
CA ASP A 194 2.66 10.94 13.00
C ASP A 194 3.88 11.53 13.75
N GLY A 195 3.98 12.87 13.86
CA GLY A 195 5.00 13.57 14.66
C GLY A 195 6.10 14.25 13.85
#